data_AF-A0A8J3ESU0-F1
#
_entry.id   AF-A0A8J3ESU0-F1
#
_cell.length_a   1.000
_cell.length_b   1.000
_cell.length_c   1.000
_cell.angle_alpha   90.00
_cell.angle_beta   90.00
_cell.angle_gamma   90.00
#
_symmetry.space_group_name_H-M   'P 1'
#
loop_
_entity.id
_entity.type
_entity.pdbx_description
1 polymer ?
#
loop_
_entity_poly.entity_id
_entity_poly.type
_entity_poly.pdbx_seq_one_letter_code
_entity_poly.pdbx_strand_id
1 'polypeptide(L)'
;MSQATKAKKYLFSLSLNPPENEQVRTEAFESAIACVEKELGLTGQPRAIVFHEKEGRRHCHAVWSRVDGEALKVIPMDFHKKKLQAVARELYLEHGWQMPRGFIREEPSDPKNFTLEEWQQAKRRGQDARQMKAVFQESWAISDTKASFSHALKEHGLILARGDRRGFVAVDRHGEPYAIARWVGVKTKAVREKLGDADGLPSIEEAMKLHVNEMKPAFDRWSGELKGQAATLKAVQDKQRQALITKQRQERAALREKLDQRRIEEAKARQARFRKGLRGLWDRLRGEHRSIAKRNERETLACESRDREEKDRLVFAQLSDRRALRDRQREQIELLNTRRQSLRDDWKHYREMRDTAPARASPPRNRSGPDFER
;
A
#
# COMPACT_ATOMS: atom_id res chain seq x y z
N MET A 1 40.39 -17.88 4.40
CA MET A 1 40.34 -16.77 5.38
C MET A 1 38.99 -16.58 6.08
N SER A 2 37.86 -17.17 5.65
CA SER A 2 36.56 -16.99 6.35
C SER A 2 36.40 -17.77 7.66
N GLN A 3 37.27 -18.75 7.96
CA GLN A 3 37.21 -19.52 9.22
C GLN A 3 37.82 -18.77 10.43
N ALA A 4 38.64 -17.74 10.20
CA ALA A 4 39.28 -16.98 11.29
C ALA A 4 38.34 -15.96 11.95
N THR A 5 37.34 -15.46 11.22
CA THR A 5 36.31 -14.54 11.73
C THR A 5 34.97 -15.26 11.79
N LYS A 6 34.29 -15.33 12.94
CA LYS A 6 32.94 -15.95 13.13
C LYS A 6 31.78 -15.22 12.38
N ALA A 7 32.08 -14.48 11.33
CA ALA A 7 31.14 -13.62 10.62
C ALA A 7 30.28 -14.40 9.63
N LYS A 8 28.96 -14.33 9.81
CA LYS A 8 27.97 -15.00 8.93
C LYS A 8 27.75 -14.30 7.58
N LYS A 9 28.16 -13.03 7.42
CA LYS A 9 27.95 -12.21 6.20
C LYS A 9 29.26 -11.49 5.82
N TYR A 10 30.21 -12.25 5.29
CA TYR A 10 31.55 -11.78 4.95
C TYR A 10 31.69 -11.30 3.50
N LEU A 11 30.67 -11.47 2.66
CA LEU A 11 30.64 -10.98 1.28
C LEU A 11 29.57 -9.88 1.12
N PHE A 12 29.85 -8.92 0.25
CA PHE A 12 28.88 -7.95 -0.25
C PHE A 12 28.78 -8.06 -1.76
N SER A 13 27.57 -8.12 -2.30
CA SER A 13 27.32 -8.19 -3.74
C SER A 13 26.47 -7.01 -4.20
N LEU A 14 26.87 -6.35 -5.28
CA LEU A 14 26.15 -5.27 -5.93
C LEU A 14 25.95 -5.59 -7.41
N SER A 15 24.76 -5.32 -7.92
CA SER A 15 24.46 -5.36 -9.36
C SER A 15 24.38 -3.92 -9.87
N LEU A 16 25.19 -3.59 -10.88
CA LEU A 16 25.16 -2.31 -11.59
C LEU A 16 24.47 -2.52 -12.94
N ASN A 17 23.30 -1.89 -13.07
CA ASN A 17 22.45 -2.01 -14.25
C ASN A 17 22.28 -0.62 -14.87
N PRO A 18 22.95 -0.31 -15.99
CA PRO A 18 22.72 0.94 -16.71
C PRO A 18 21.33 0.96 -17.37
N PRO A 19 20.86 2.13 -17.85
CA PRO A 19 19.58 2.24 -18.55
C PRO A 19 19.50 1.32 -19.78
N GLU A 20 18.27 0.91 -20.12
CA GLU A 20 18.04 -0.14 -21.13
C GLU A 20 18.54 0.21 -22.54
N ASN A 21 18.63 1.51 -22.86
CA ASN A 21 19.01 2.01 -24.18
C ASN A 21 20.45 2.53 -24.25
N GLU A 22 21.23 2.40 -23.17
CA GLU A 22 22.56 3.03 -23.05
C GLU A 22 23.69 2.01 -23.18
N GLN A 23 24.69 2.32 -24.01
CA GLN A 23 25.87 1.48 -24.20
C GLN A 23 27.02 1.94 -23.30
N VAL A 24 27.23 1.24 -22.19
CA VAL A 24 28.23 1.59 -21.18
C VAL A 24 29.50 0.77 -21.38
N ARG A 25 30.64 1.46 -21.54
CA ARG A 25 31.96 0.84 -21.67
C ARG A 25 32.46 0.28 -20.34
N THR A 26 33.43 -0.63 -20.40
CA THR A 26 33.99 -1.30 -19.20
C THR A 26 34.58 -0.29 -18.22
N GLU A 27 35.23 0.77 -18.71
CA GLU A 27 35.89 1.79 -17.91
C GLU A 27 34.88 2.56 -17.03
N ALA A 28 33.67 2.81 -17.54
CA ALA A 28 32.61 3.46 -16.78
C ALA A 28 32.08 2.57 -15.64
N PHE A 29 32.00 1.25 -15.87
CA PHE A 29 31.68 0.30 -14.79
C PHE A 29 32.78 0.26 -13.72
N GLU A 30 34.05 0.26 -14.13
CA GLU A 30 35.17 0.28 -13.18
C GLU A 30 35.22 1.57 -12.36
N SER A 31 34.94 2.72 -12.99
CA SER A 31 34.80 4.01 -12.32
C SER A 31 33.65 3.99 -11.30
N ALA A 32 32.47 3.51 -11.69
CA ALA A 32 31.33 3.38 -10.79
C ALA A 32 31.63 2.46 -9.59
N ILE A 33 32.34 1.34 -9.82
CA ILE A 33 32.79 0.40 -8.77
C ILE A 33 33.77 1.10 -7.83
N ALA A 34 34.72 1.90 -8.33
CA ALA A 34 35.65 2.67 -7.49
C ALA A 34 34.93 3.72 -6.63
N CYS A 35 33.92 4.40 -7.17
CA CYS A 35 33.07 5.33 -6.41
C CYS A 35 32.31 4.60 -5.28
N VAL A 36 31.73 3.43 -5.59
CA VAL A 36 31.06 2.58 -4.60
C VAL A 36 32.01 2.14 -3.49
N GLU A 37 33.24 1.75 -3.83
CA GLU A 37 34.25 1.33 -2.86
C GLU A 37 34.61 2.45 -1.88
N LYS A 38 34.80 3.67 -2.40
CA LYS A 38 35.11 4.83 -1.58
C LYS A 38 33.96 5.14 -0.60
N GLU A 39 32.72 5.16 -1.08
CA GLU A 39 31.54 5.49 -0.27
C GLU A 39 31.18 4.42 0.78
N LEU A 40 31.47 3.16 0.47
CA LEU A 40 31.22 2.02 1.35
C LEU A 40 32.42 1.65 2.23
N GLY A 41 33.58 2.31 2.06
CA GLY A 41 34.80 2.00 2.80
C GLY A 41 35.39 0.63 2.45
N LEU A 42 35.20 0.18 1.21
CA LEU A 42 35.71 -1.10 0.68
C LEU A 42 36.96 -0.93 -0.19
N THR A 43 37.54 0.26 -0.25
CA THR A 43 38.75 0.54 -1.02
C THR A 43 39.89 -0.41 -0.62
N GLY A 44 40.50 -1.06 -1.62
CA GLY A 44 41.59 -2.02 -1.41
C GLY A 44 41.16 -3.42 -0.99
N GLN A 45 39.85 -3.68 -0.82
CA GLN A 45 39.36 -5.02 -0.52
C GLN A 45 39.38 -5.94 -1.75
N PRO A 46 39.68 -7.25 -1.59
CA PRO A 46 39.57 -8.21 -2.68
C PRO A 46 38.17 -8.22 -3.28
N ARG A 47 38.09 -8.09 -4.61
CA ARG A 47 36.83 -8.02 -5.37
C ARG A 47 36.84 -8.92 -6.61
N ALA A 48 35.67 -9.40 -7.00
CA ALA A 48 35.43 -10.08 -8.27
C ALA A 48 34.34 -9.32 -9.04
N ILE A 49 34.56 -9.07 -10.33
CA ILE A 49 33.63 -8.37 -11.21
C ILE A 49 33.25 -9.33 -12.34
N VAL A 50 31.94 -9.53 -12.54
CA VAL A 50 31.41 -10.40 -13.60
C VAL A 50 30.47 -9.59 -14.48
N PHE A 51 30.73 -9.59 -15.79
CA PHE A 51 29.88 -8.94 -16.78
C PHE A 51 28.92 -9.96 -17.38
N HIS A 52 27.64 -9.59 -17.49
CA HIS A 52 26.60 -10.39 -18.11
C HIS A 52 25.88 -9.59 -19.20
N GLU A 53 25.60 -10.25 -20.32
CA GLU A 53 24.82 -9.71 -21.42
C GLU A 53 23.51 -10.48 -21.54
N LYS A 54 22.38 -9.76 -21.47
CA LYS A 54 21.04 -10.35 -21.60
C LYS A 54 20.16 -9.41 -22.42
N GLU A 55 19.53 -9.94 -23.48
CA GLU A 55 18.56 -9.22 -24.32
C GLU A 55 19.11 -7.87 -24.84
N GLY A 56 20.38 -7.84 -25.27
CA GLY A 56 21.02 -6.62 -25.79
C GLY A 56 21.51 -5.63 -24.74
N ARG A 57 21.37 -5.94 -23.44
CA ARG A 57 21.82 -5.09 -22.33
C ARG A 57 22.99 -5.70 -21.59
N ARG A 58 24.03 -4.90 -21.36
CA ARG A 58 25.21 -5.28 -20.57
C ARG A 58 25.06 -4.76 -19.15
N HIS A 59 25.20 -5.65 -18.16
CA HIS A 59 25.22 -5.28 -16.75
C HIS A 59 26.37 -6.00 -16.03
N CYS A 60 26.78 -5.50 -14.87
CA CYS A 60 27.84 -6.14 -14.09
C CYS A 60 27.41 -6.46 -12.65
N HIS A 61 28.01 -7.52 -12.11
CA HIS A 61 27.90 -7.90 -10.71
C HIS A 61 29.30 -7.77 -10.09
N ALA A 62 29.41 -6.96 -9.05
CA ALA A 62 30.63 -6.80 -8.28
C ALA A 62 30.43 -7.41 -6.89
N VAL A 63 31.39 -8.24 -6.47
CA VAL A 63 31.38 -8.92 -5.17
C VAL A 63 32.66 -8.60 -4.43
N TRP A 64 32.56 -8.13 -3.20
CA TRP A 64 33.68 -7.77 -2.33
C TRP A 64 33.75 -8.67 -1.11
N SER A 65 34.99 -8.97 -0.68
CA SER A 65 35.26 -9.40 0.68
C SER A 65 35.06 -8.22 1.63
N ARG A 66 34.32 -8.44 2.72
CA ARG A 66 34.17 -7.46 3.81
C ARG A 66 35.13 -7.74 4.97
N VAL A 67 35.94 -8.79 4.87
CA VAL A 67 36.88 -9.19 5.92
C VAL A 67 38.18 -8.45 5.68
N ASP A 68 38.48 -7.55 6.61
CA ASP A 68 39.78 -6.94 6.70
C ASP A 68 40.77 -7.99 7.25
N GLY A 69 41.72 -8.39 6.41
CA GLY A 69 42.72 -9.40 6.74
C GLY A 69 43.78 -8.91 7.73
N GLU A 70 44.01 -7.60 7.82
CA GLU A 70 44.98 -7.00 8.74
C GLU A 70 44.35 -6.78 10.12
N ALA A 71 43.13 -6.25 10.16
CA ALA A 71 42.41 -5.98 11.42
C ALA A 71 41.63 -7.20 11.96
N LEU A 72 41.52 -8.29 11.18
CA LEU A 72 40.70 -9.47 11.45
C LEU A 72 39.24 -9.12 11.84
N LYS A 73 38.68 -8.09 11.20
CA LYS A 73 37.34 -7.56 11.47
C LYS A 73 36.52 -7.43 10.18
N VAL A 74 35.20 -7.38 10.34
CA VAL A 74 34.30 -7.15 9.21
C VAL A 74 33.98 -5.67 9.09
N ILE A 75 34.13 -5.12 7.90
CA ILE A 75 33.80 -3.73 7.59
C ILE A 75 32.28 -3.52 7.77
N PRO A 76 31.84 -2.60 8.63
CA PRO A 76 30.42 -2.30 8.85
C PRO A 76 29.81 -1.61 7.62
N MET A 77 28.55 -1.92 7.32
CA MET A 77 27.85 -1.43 6.11
C MET A 77 26.56 -0.70 6.46
N ASP A 78 26.69 0.32 7.32
CA ASP A 78 25.56 1.09 7.80
C ASP A 78 24.99 1.97 6.68
N PHE A 79 23.68 1.95 6.54
CA PHE A 79 22.93 2.74 5.56
C PHE A 79 23.42 2.57 4.10
N HIS A 80 24.06 1.45 3.76
CA HIS A 80 24.63 1.23 2.42
C HIS A 80 23.63 1.45 1.29
N LYS A 81 22.34 1.10 1.47
CA LYS A 81 21.29 1.38 0.46
C LYS A 81 21.11 2.87 0.16
N LYS A 82 21.18 3.73 1.19
CA LYS A 82 21.05 5.18 1.05
C LYS A 82 22.29 5.78 0.39
N LYS A 83 23.48 5.29 0.75
CA LYS A 83 24.76 5.69 0.12
C LYS A 83 24.78 5.28 -1.36
N LEU A 84 24.42 4.03 -1.67
CA LEU A 84 24.31 3.53 -3.04
C LEU A 84 23.27 4.28 -3.87
N GLN A 85 22.15 4.70 -3.26
CA GLN A 85 21.17 5.57 -3.94
C GLN A 85 21.76 6.94 -4.29
N ALA A 86 22.61 7.51 -3.44
CA ALA A 86 23.29 8.77 -3.74
C ALA A 86 24.28 8.61 -4.91
N VAL A 87 25.12 7.58 -4.86
CA VAL A 87 26.07 7.23 -5.94
C VAL A 87 25.35 6.98 -7.25
N ALA A 88 24.25 6.21 -7.23
CA ALA A 88 23.47 5.95 -8.43
C ALA A 88 22.96 7.26 -9.05
N ARG A 89 22.41 8.19 -8.25
CA ARG A 89 21.91 9.48 -8.75
C ARG A 89 23.02 10.31 -9.38
N GLU A 90 24.18 10.37 -8.75
CA GLU A 90 25.35 11.09 -9.27
C GLU A 90 25.79 10.50 -10.61
N LEU A 91 25.85 9.16 -10.73
CA LEU A 91 26.17 8.48 -11.98
C LEU A 91 25.14 8.78 -13.10
N TYR A 92 23.83 8.80 -12.77
CA TYR A 92 22.79 9.19 -13.74
C TYR A 92 22.97 10.62 -14.24
N LEU A 93 23.37 11.55 -13.37
CA LEU A 93 23.60 12.96 -13.72
C LEU A 93 24.89 13.13 -14.52
N GLU A 94 25.97 12.48 -14.10
CA GLU A 94 27.29 12.53 -14.75
C GLU A 94 27.25 12.02 -16.19
N HIS A 95 26.50 10.94 -16.43
CA HIS A 95 26.35 10.35 -17.76
C HIS A 95 25.23 10.99 -18.59
N GLY A 96 24.50 11.97 -18.04
CA GLY A 96 23.40 12.65 -18.72
C GLY A 96 22.19 11.74 -19.00
N TRP A 97 22.02 10.66 -18.25
CA TRP A 97 20.96 9.68 -18.48
C TRP A 97 19.63 10.09 -17.87
N GLN A 98 18.53 9.66 -18.48
CA GLN A 98 17.20 9.86 -17.92
C GLN A 98 17.03 9.08 -16.61
N MET A 99 16.89 9.80 -15.49
CA MET A 99 16.78 9.21 -14.16
C MET A 99 15.43 8.47 -13.98
N PRO A 100 15.41 7.23 -13.46
CA PRO A 100 14.16 6.50 -13.21
C PRO A 100 13.31 7.20 -12.14
N ARG A 101 11.98 7.14 -12.30
CA ARG A 101 10.99 7.85 -11.43
C ARG A 101 11.17 7.60 -9.92
N GLY A 102 11.68 6.44 -9.52
CA GLY A 102 11.96 6.10 -8.11
C GLY A 102 13.23 6.71 -7.49
N PHE A 103 14.07 7.40 -8.28
CA PHE A 103 15.27 8.13 -7.82
C PHE A 103 15.06 9.65 -7.77
N ILE A 104 13.99 10.14 -8.41
CA ILE A 104 13.49 11.49 -8.25
C ILE A 104 12.91 11.57 -6.82
N ARG A 105 13.26 12.59 -6.04
CA ARG A 105 12.55 12.81 -4.77
C ARG A 105 11.08 13.02 -5.11
N GLU A 106 10.20 12.20 -4.53
CA GLU A 106 8.78 12.49 -4.45
C GLU A 106 8.63 13.78 -3.64
N GLU A 107 8.52 14.90 -4.36
CA GLU A 107 7.81 16.07 -3.88
C GLU A 107 6.38 15.65 -3.52
N PRO A 108 5.79 16.16 -2.44
CA PRO A 108 4.35 16.33 -2.40
C PRO A 108 4.00 17.46 -3.37
N SER A 109 3.51 17.08 -4.54
CA SER A 109 2.82 17.95 -5.49
C SER A 109 1.48 18.43 -4.91
N ASP A 110 0.91 19.47 -5.51
CA ASP A 110 -0.34 20.17 -5.19
C ASP A 110 -1.41 19.34 -4.41
N PRO A 111 -1.96 19.84 -3.29
CA PRO A 111 -3.10 19.28 -2.54
C PRO A 111 -4.28 18.76 -3.37
N LYS A 112 -4.44 19.22 -4.62
CA LYS A 112 -5.52 18.84 -5.54
C LYS A 112 -5.25 17.56 -6.34
N ASN A 113 -4.00 17.08 -6.37
CA ASN A 113 -3.54 15.98 -7.23
C ASN A 113 -3.34 14.61 -6.54
N PHE A 114 -3.76 14.45 -5.28
CA PHE A 114 -3.64 13.17 -4.57
C PHE A 114 -4.78 12.19 -4.87
N THR A 115 -4.43 10.91 -5.08
CA THR A 115 -5.40 9.80 -5.04
C THR A 115 -5.74 9.46 -3.58
N LEU A 116 -6.93 8.86 -3.36
CA LEU A 116 -7.41 8.51 -2.01
C LEU A 116 -6.44 7.60 -1.23
N GLU A 117 -5.71 6.73 -1.93
CA GLU A 117 -4.77 5.78 -1.33
C GLU A 117 -3.49 6.48 -0.82
N GLU A 118 -2.99 7.46 -1.56
CA GLU A 118 -1.82 8.28 -1.19
C GLU A 118 -2.13 9.20 -0.02
N TRP A 119 -3.34 9.75 0.02
CA TRP A 119 -3.81 10.58 1.12
C TRP A 119 -3.99 9.79 2.44
N GLN A 120 -4.52 8.56 2.38
CA GLN A 120 -4.60 7.65 3.54
C GLN A 120 -3.23 7.16 4.03
N GLN A 121 -2.20 7.18 3.17
CA GLN A 121 -0.82 6.85 3.53
C GLN A 121 -0.11 8.02 4.22
N ALA A 122 -0.33 9.25 3.76
CA ALA A 122 0.21 10.46 4.39
C ALA A 122 -0.38 10.73 5.79
N LYS A 123 -1.68 10.47 5.97
CA LYS A 123 -2.37 10.60 7.27
C LYS A 123 -1.78 9.71 8.37
N ARG A 124 -1.23 8.54 8.02
CA ARG A 124 -0.72 7.55 8.98
C ARG A 124 0.66 7.88 9.56
N ARG A 125 1.40 8.85 9.00
CA ARG A 125 2.81 9.05 9.35
C ARG A 125 3.12 10.28 10.20
N GLY A 126 2.14 11.13 10.53
CA GLY A 126 2.34 12.31 11.38
C GLY A 126 3.50 13.18 10.89
N GLN A 127 3.22 14.04 9.91
CA GLN A 127 4.17 14.93 9.21
C GLN A 127 5.53 15.08 9.90
N ASP A 128 6.56 14.50 9.28
CA ASP A 128 7.93 14.54 9.78
C ASP A 128 8.41 16.00 9.84
N ALA A 129 8.68 16.51 11.04
CA ALA A 129 9.11 17.88 11.27
C ALA A 129 10.37 18.26 10.46
N ARG A 130 11.21 17.28 10.08
CA ARG A 130 12.37 17.50 9.22
C ARG A 130 11.96 17.81 7.77
N GLN A 131 10.91 17.16 7.28
CA GLN A 131 10.38 17.36 5.94
C GLN A 131 9.73 18.74 5.82
N MET A 132 8.94 19.12 6.83
CA MET A 132 8.32 20.44 6.86
C MET A 132 9.37 21.56 6.83
N LYS A 133 10.46 21.39 7.62
CA LYS A 133 11.58 22.35 7.60
C LYS A 133 12.28 22.44 6.24
N ALA A 134 12.49 21.31 5.58
CA ALA A 134 13.08 21.29 4.24
C ALA A 134 12.20 22.05 3.23
N VAL A 135 10.89 21.83 3.26
CA VAL A 135 9.91 22.53 2.40
C VAL A 135 10.01 24.05 2.58
N PHE A 136 10.00 24.55 3.82
CA PHE A 136 10.13 26.00 4.07
C PHE A 136 11.44 26.58 3.53
N GLN A 137 12.55 25.86 3.68
CA GLN A 137 13.86 26.30 3.21
C GLN A 137 13.97 26.28 1.69
N GLU A 138 13.42 25.25 1.05
CA GLU A 138 13.38 25.11 -0.41
C GLU A 138 12.48 26.17 -1.05
N SER A 139 11.24 26.32 -0.58
CA SER A 139 10.33 27.37 -1.03
C SER A 139 10.94 28.77 -0.86
N TRP A 140 11.72 28.98 0.19
CA TRP A 140 12.43 30.24 0.41
C TRP A 140 13.61 30.45 -0.56
N ALA A 141 14.33 29.40 -0.91
CA ALA A 141 15.49 29.48 -1.80
C ALA A 141 15.09 29.73 -3.27
N ILE A 142 13.96 29.18 -3.71
CA ILE A 142 13.50 29.26 -5.11
C ILE A 142 12.61 30.47 -5.41
N SER A 143 12.20 31.22 -4.38
CA SER A 143 11.35 32.40 -4.53
C SER A 143 12.17 33.67 -4.38
N ASP A 144 11.82 34.73 -5.10
CA ASP A 144 12.48 36.04 -4.97
C ASP A 144 11.52 37.13 -4.50
N THR A 145 10.22 36.85 -4.50
CA THR A 145 9.14 37.81 -4.24
C THR A 145 8.08 37.21 -3.31
N LYS A 146 7.28 38.06 -2.66
CA LYS A 146 6.13 37.64 -1.84
C LYS A 146 5.17 36.72 -2.60
N ALA A 147 4.92 37.01 -3.88
CA ALA A 147 4.03 36.23 -4.73
C ALA A 147 4.61 34.84 -5.05
N SER A 148 5.89 34.77 -5.45
CA SER A 148 6.57 33.49 -5.72
C SER A 148 6.72 32.64 -4.46
N PHE A 149 6.99 33.24 -3.30
CA PHE A 149 7.05 32.52 -2.04
C PHE A 149 5.67 31.99 -1.60
N SER A 150 4.62 32.81 -1.73
CA SER A 150 3.24 32.38 -1.47
C SER A 150 2.83 31.22 -2.37
N HIS A 151 3.21 31.27 -3.65
CA HIS A 151 2.95 30.19 -4.61
C HIS A 151 3.70 28.91 -4.23
N ALA A 152 5.00 28.99 -3.94
CA ALA A 152 5.80 27.84 -3.53
C ALA A 152 5.28 27.20 -2.24
N LEU A 153 4.85 27.98 -1.26
CA LEU A 153 4.18 27.46 -0.06
C LEU A 153 2.85 26.78 -0.42
N LYS A 154 2.06 27.39 -1.31
CA LYS A 154 0.76 26.87 -1.73
C LYS A 154 0.87 25.51 -2.43
N GLU A 155 1.90 25.30 -3.24
CA GLU A 155 2.20 24.01 -3.87
C GLU A 155 2.39 22.90 -2.85
N HIS A 156 2.93 23.22 -1.66
CA HIS A 156 3.09 22.29 -0.55
C HIS A 156 1.91 22.25 0.42
N GLY A 157 0.77 22.89 0.07
CA GLY A 157 -0.43 22.94 0.91
C GLY A 157 -0.31 23.84 2.14
N LEU A 158 0.55 24.86 2.07
CA LEU A 158 0.74 25.89 3.07
C LEU A 158 0.23 27.22 2.53
N ILE A 159 -0.52 27.97 3.33
CA ILE A 159 -1.00 29.31 2.94
C ILE A 159 -0.23 30.36 3.73
N LEU A 160 0.39 31.31 3.02
CA LEU A 160 1.03 32.45 3.64
C LEU A 160 -0.04 33.38 4.25
N ALA A 161 0.08 33.64 5.54
CA ALA A 161 -0.87 34.39 6.34
C ALA A 161 -0.16 35.40 7.26
N ARG A 162 -0.94 36.36 7.75
CA ARG A 162 -0.50 37.33 8.75
C ARG A 162 -0.70 36.73 10.15
N GLY A 163 0.40 36.62 10.91
CA GLY A 163 0.35 36.21 12.31
C GLY A 163 0.00 37.35 13.26
N ASP A 164 -0.51 37.01 14.44
CA ASP A 164 -1.08 37.96 15.43
C ASP A 164 -0.11 39.07 15.88
N ARG A 165 1.20 38.82 15.83
CA ARG A 165 2.25 39.81 16.14
C ARG A 165 2.78 40.55 14.91
N ARG A 166 1.97 40.65 13.84
CA ARG A 166 2.34 41.28 12.55
C ARG A 166 3.60 40.64 11.92
N GLY A 167 3.74 39.34 12.09
CA GLY A 167 4.79 38.53 11.48
C GLY A 167 4.23 37.63 10.38
N PHE A 168 5.09 37.13 9.51
CA PHE A 168 4.70 36.17 8.48
C PHE A 168 4.60 34.77 9.09
N VAL A 169 3.45 34.13 8.91
CA VAL A 169 3.23 32.72 9.25
C VAL A 169 2.73 31.98 8.02
N ALA A 170 3.06 30.70 7.91
CA ALA A 170 2.37 29.80 7.01
C ALA A 170 1.39 28.96 7.82
N VAL A 171 0.21 28.75 7.29
CA VAL A 171 -0.81 27.89 7.90
C VAL A 171 -0.89 26.62 7.07
N ASP A 172 -0.74 25.47 7.70
CA ASP A 172 -0.94 24.20 7.01
C ASP A 172 -2.41 23.82 6.91
N ARG A 173 -2.62 22.70 6.23
CA ARG A 173 -3.93 22.06 6.11
C ARG A 173 -4.61 21.67 7.42
N HIS A 174 -3.85 21.59 8.51
CA HIS A 174 -4.32 21.30 9.86
C HIS A 174 -4.56 22.59 10.68
N GLY A 175 -4.41 23.76 10.07
CA GLY A 175 -4.58 25.04 10.73
C GLY A 175 -3.42 25.40 11.68
N GLU A 176 -2.30 24.67 11.63
CA GLU A 176 -1.15 24.97 12.47
C GLU A 176 -0.35 26.15 11.89
N PRO A 177 -0.12 27.22 12.68
CA PRO A 177 0.69 28.35 12.23
C PRO A 177 2.19 28.10 12.44
N TYR A 178 2.95 28.20 11.36
CA TYR A 178 4.41 28.07 11.32
C TYR A 178 5.06 29.42 11.09
N ALA A 179 5.85 29.91 12.05
CA ALA A 179 6.58 31.16 11.91
C ALA A 179 7.68 31.05 10.85
N ILE A 180 7.56 31.77 9.73
CA ILE A 180 8.44 31.66 8.55
C ILE A 180 9.92 31.81 8.92
N ALA A 181 10.27 32.83 9.71
CA ALA A 181 11.65 33.10 10.11
C ALA A 181 12.32 31.89 10.81
N ARG A 182 11.56 31.17 11.67
CA ARG A 182 12.08 30.01 12.42
C ARG A 182 12.27 28.79 11.53
N TRP A 183 11.34 28.55 10.63
CA TRP A 183 11.31 27.33 9.82
C TRP A 183 12.23 27.41 8.61
N VAL A 184 12.37 28.59 8.02
CA VAL A 184 13.39 28.88 7.00
C VAL A 184 14.79 28.97 7.64
N GLY A 185 14.90 29.48 8.88
CA GLY A 185 16.18 29.66 9.56
C GLY A 185 16.87 30.98 9.22
N VAL A 186 16.10 32.02 8.91
CA VAL A 186 16.60 33.38 8.58
C VAL A 186 16.09 34.40 9.59
N LYS A 187 16.82 35.51 9.75
CA LYS A 187 16.42 36.60 10.66
C LYS A 187 15.12 37.25 10.19
N THR A 188 14.26 37.67 11.12
CA THR A 188 12.98 38.34 10.82
C THR A 188 13.14 39.58 9.93
N LYS A 189 14.28 40.29 10.02
CA LYS A 189 14.60 41.42 9.14
C LYS A 189 14.70 41.00 7.67
N ALA A 190 15.42 39.91 7.39
CA ALA A 190 15.54 39.35 6.04
C ALA A 190 14.18 38.87 5.49
N VAL A 191 13.31 38.37 6.37
CA VAL A 191 11.94 38.00 5.98
C VAL A 191 11.14 39.22 5.54
N ARG A 192 11.22 40.33 6.28
CA ARG A 192 10.55 41.59 5.93
C ARG A 192 11.14 42.26 4.69
N GLU A 193 12.45 42.20 4.49
CA GLU A 193 13.11 42.74 3.29
C GLU A 193 12.63 42.03 2.03
N LYS A 194 12.44 40.70 2.08
CA LYS A 194 11.99 39.90 0.92
C LYS A 194 10.47 39.90 0.71
N LEU A 195 9.70 39.81 1.79
CA LEU A 195 8.23 39.68 1.72
C LEU A 195 7.49 41.02 1.86
N GLY A 196 8.19 42.11 2.19
CA GLY A 196 7.61 43.43 2.39
C GLY A 196 6.70 43.48 3.61
N ASP A 197 5.53 44.08 3.44
CA ASP A 197 4.51 44.20 4.48
C ASP A 197 3.59 42.95 4.54
N ALA A 198 3.21 42.58 5.75
CA ALA A 198 2.24 41.52 6.00
C ALA A 198 0.79 42.01 5.80
N ASP A 199 0.57 43.33 5.72
CA ASP A 199 -0.73 43.89 5.40
C ASP A 199 -1.20 43.45 4.00
N GLY A 200 -2.46 43.01 3.92
CA GLY A 200 -3.05 42.38 2.74
C GLY A 200 -2.90 40.85 2.65
N LEU A 201 -2.17 40.20 3.57
CA LEU A 201 -2.26 38.73 3.71
C LEU A 201 -3.49 38.32 4.53
N PRO A 202 -4.10 37.17 4.22
CA PRO A 202 -5.22 36.66 5.00
C PRO A 202 -4.81 36.46 6.46
N SER A 203 -5.76 36.65 7.38
CA SER A 203 -5.60 36.18 8.75
C SER A 203 -5.47 34.66 8.79
N ILE A 204 -5.04 34.11 9.93
CA ILE A 204 -4.98 32.65 10.12
C ILE A 204 -6.37 32.03 9.86
N GLU A 205 -7.44 32.67 10.36
CA GLU A 205 -8.83 32.21 10.15
C GLU A 205 -9.28 32.27 8.69
N GLU A 206 -8.92 33.34 7.97
CA GLU A 206 -9.24 33.50 6.55
C GLU A 206 -8.47 32.49 5.69
N ALA A 207 -7.19 32.27 6.00
CA ALA A 207 -6.36 31.26 5.35
C ALA A 207 -6.97 29.85 5.53
N MET A 208 -7.47 29.53 6.72
CA MET A 208 -8.18 28.27 6.95
C MET A 208 -9.47 28.13 6.14
N LYS A 209 -10.29 29.18 6.04
CA LYS A 209 -11.51 29.17 5.22
C LYS A 209 -11.19 28.95 3.74
N LEU A 210 -10.14 29.61 3.24
CA LEU A 210 -9.65 29.41 1.87
C LEU A 210 -9.24 27.95 1.65
N HIS A 211 -8.49 27.38 2.58
CA HIS A 211 -8.04 25.98 2.50
C HIS A 211 -9.22 24.99 2.43
N VAL A 212 -10.25 25.18 3.26
CA VAL A 212 -11.46 24.34 3.24
C VAL A 212 -12.23 24.47 1.93
N ASN A 213 -12.38 25.69 1.41
CA ASN A 213 -13.08 25.91 0.14
C ASN A 213 -12.32 25.33 -1.05
N GLU A 214 -10.98 25.40 -1.06
CA GLU A 214 -10.16 24.78 -2.11
C GLU A 214 -10.18 23.26 -2.05
N MET A 215 -10.29 22.66 -0.86
CA MET A 215 -10.33 21.21 -0.69
C MET A 215 -11.69 20.58 -0.90
N LYS A 216 -12.79 21.33 -0.74
CA LYS A 216 -14.15 20.80 -0.90
C LYS A 216 -14.37 20.06 -2.25
N PRO A 217 -13.98 20.59 -3.43
CA PRO A 217 -14.14 19.87 -4.69
C PRO A 217 -13.36 18.55 -4.74
N ALA A 218 -12.17 18.50 -4.12
CA ALA A 218 -11.37 17.27 -4.04
C ALA A 218 -12.06 16.22 -3.16
N PHE A 219 -12.60 16.60 -2.00
CA PHE A 219 -13.41 15.71 -1.15
C PHE A 219 -14.66 15.19 -1.85
N ASP A 220 -15.38 16.06 -2.58
CA ASP A 220 -16.56 15.66 -3.36
C ASP A 220 -16.17 14.65 -4.46
N ARG A 221 -15.04 14.86 -5.16
CA ARG A 221 -14.48 13.92 -6.14
C ARG A 221 -14.14 12.57 -5.50
N TRP A 222 -13.35 12.55 -4.41
CA TRP A 222 -12.96 11.31 -3.72
C TRP A 222 -14.17 10.55 -3.17
N SER A 223 -15.18 11.27 -2.67
CA SER A 223 -16.45 10.68 -2.24
C SER A 223 -17.21 10.04 -3.42
N GLY A 224 -17.21 10.71 -4.58
CA GLY A 224 -17.74 10.16 -5.83
C GLY A 224 -16.99 8.91 -6.29
N GLU A 225 -15.66 8.92 -6.28
CA GLU A 225 -14.81 7.78 -6.62
C GLU A 225 -15.08 6.58 -5.71
N LEU A 226 -15.16 6.77 -4.39
CA LEU A 226 -15.50 5.71 -3.45
C LEU A 226 -16.90 5.11 -3.70
N LYS A 227 -17.88 5.95 -4.02
CA LYS A 227 -19.22 5.49 -4.41
C LYS A 227 -19.17 4.68 -5.70
N GLY A 228 -18.39 5.13 -6.68
CA GLY A 228 -18.15 4.39 -7.93
C GLY A 228 -17.51 3.04 -7.68
N GLN A 229 -16.43 2.99 -6.90
CA GLN A 229 -15.75 1.75 -6.51
C GLN A 229 -16.70 0.79 -5.78
N ALA A 230 -17.54 1.28 -4.86
CA ALA A 230 -18.53 0.47 -4.17
C ALA A 230 -19.58 -0.11 -5.13
N ALA A 231 -20.04 0.67 -6.11
CA ALA A 231 -20.99 0.21 -7.12
C ALA A 231 -20.38 -0.86 -8.04
N THR A 232 -19.15 -0.64 -8.51
CA THR A 232 -18.41 -1.61 -9.32
C THR A 232 -18.16 -2.91 -8.55
N LEU A 233 -17.70 -2.80 -7.29
CA LEU A 233 -17.50 -3.96 -6.43
C LEU A 233 -18.79 -4.75 -6.26
N LYS A 234 -19.90 -4.08 -5.92
CA LYS A 234 -21.21 -4.72 -5.78
C LYS A 234 -21.61 -5.48 -7.05
N ALA A 235 -21.46 -4.87 -8.22
CA ALA A 235 -21.78 -5.51 -9.49
C ALA A 235 -20.92 -6.77 -9.75
N VAL A 236 -19.62 -6.74 -9.41
CA VAL A 236 -18.74 -7.91 -9.50
C VAL A 236 -19.17 -9.01 -8.52
N GLN A 237 -19.48 -8.64 -7.28
CA GLN A 237 -19.93 -9.58 -6.25
C GLN A 237 -21.27 -10.24 -6.61
N ASP A 238 -22.21 -9.49 -7.19
CA ASP A 238 -23.48 -10.02 -7.69
C ASP A 238 -23.27 -11.00 -8.84
N LYS A 239 -22.37 -10.70 -9.81
CA LYS A 239 -22.00 -11.63 -10.88
C LYS A 239 -21.40 -12.93 -10.34
N GLN A 240 -20.48 -12.85 -9.39
CA GLN A 240 -19.86 -14.03 -8.74
C GLN A 240 -20.92 -14.88 -8.02
N ARG A 241 -21.85 -14.23 -7.31
CA ARG A 241 -22.95 -14.91 -6.62
C ARG A 241 -23.85 -15.65 -7.61
N GLN A 242 -24.24 -15.01 -8.72
CA GLN A 242 -25.07 -15.63 -9.73
C GLN A 242 -24.36 -16.82 -10.40
N ALA A 243 -23.07 -16.67 -10.75
CA ALA A 243 -22.28 -17.76 -11.31
C ALA A 243 -22.21 -18.97 -10.36
N LEU A 244 -21.99 -18.73 -9.06
CA LEU A 244 -21.98 -19.79 -8.05
C LEU A 244 -23.36 -20.47 -7.93
N ILE A 245 -24.45 -19.70 -7.92
CA ILE A 245 -25.81 -20.25 -7.86
C ILE A 245 -26.10 -21.14 -9.08
N THR A 246 -25.76 -20.68 -10.28
CA THR A 246 -25.96 -21.43 -11.52
C THR A 246 -25.17 -22.75 -11.50
N LYS A 247 -23.88 -22.70 -11.14
CA LYS A 247 -23.04 -23.89 -10.99
C LYS A 247 -23.65 -24.89 -10.01
N GLN A 248 -24.03 -24.42 -8.82
CA GLN A 248 -24.61 -25.28 -7.77
C GLN A 248 -25.96 -25.89 -8.16
N ARG A 249 -26.77 -25.17 -8.95
CA ARG A 249 -28.03 -25.70 -9.50
C ARG A 249 -27.77 -26.83 -10.49
N GLN A 250 -26.80 -26.64 -11.39
CA GLN A 250 -26.41 -27.66 -12.37
C GLN A 250 -25.87 -28.92 -11.68
N GLU A 251 -24.99 -28.78 -10.70
CA GLU A 251 -24.47 -29.91 -9.90
C GLU A 251 -25.57 -30.69 -9.19
N ARG A 252 -26.55 -29.99 -8.59
CA ARG A 252 -27.70 -30.63 -7.92
C ARG A 252 -28.59 -31.36 -8.91
N ALA A 253 -28.83 -30.77 -10.08
CA ALA A 253 -29.63 -31.40 -11.13
C ALA A 253 -28.95 -32.68 -11.64
N ALA A 254 -27.65 -32.62 -11.95
CA ALA A 254 -26.86 -33.76 -12.39
C ALA A 254 -26.79 -34.87 -11.33
N LEU A 255 -26.58 -34.52 -10.05
CA LEU A 255 -26.59 -35.51 -8.98
C LEU A 255 -27.97 -36.15 -8.83
N ARG A 256 -29.05 -35.36 -8.91
CA ARG A 256 -30.42 -35.88 -8.84
C ARG A 256 -30.69 -36.88 -9.95
N GLU A 257 -30.37 -36.53 -11.19
CA GLU A 257 -30.56 -37.41 -12.35
C GLU A 257 -29.78 -38.72 -12.21
N LYS A 258 -28.50 -38.64 -11.80
CA LYS A 258 -27.66 -39.81 -11.53
C LYS A 258 -28.25 -40.73 -10.45
N LEU A 259 -28.74 -40.15 -9.35
CA LEU A 259 -29.35 -40.92 -8.26
C LEU A 259 -30.69 -41.53 -8.67
N ASP A 260 -31.52 -40.81 -9.43
CA ASP A 260 -32.80 -41.31 -9.92
C ASP A 260 -32.61 -42.49 -10.89
N GLN A 261 -31.66 -42.39 -11.82
CA GLN A 261 -31.30 -43.49 -12.72
C GLN A 261 -30.80 -44.72 -11.96
N ARG A 262 -29.88 -44.52 -11.01
CA ARG A 262 -29.36 -45.60 -10.16
C ARG A 262 -30.47 -46.29 -9.36
N ARG A 263 -31.40 -45.52 -8.79
CA ARG A 263 -32.55 -46.06 -8.04
C ARG A 263 -33.42 -46.95 -8.92
N ILE A 264 -33.67 -46.55 -10.17
CA ILE A 264 -34.44 -47.34 -11.14
C ILE A 264 -33.72 -48.66 -11.44
N GLU A 265 -32.41 -48.62 -11.69
CA GLU A 265 -31.60 -49.80 -11.97
C GLU A 265 -31.55 -50.76 -10.77
N GLU A 266 -31.31 -50.24 -9.57
CA GLU A 266 -31.30 -51.00 -8.33
C GLU A 266 -32.69 -51.60 -8.02
N ALA A 267 -33.78 -50.90 -8.33
CA ALA A 267 -35.14 -51.42 -8.19
C ALA A 267 -35.41 -52.57 -9.18
N LYS A 268 -35.02 -52.42 -10.45
CA LYS A 268 -35.12 -53.48 -11.47
C LYS A 268 -34.31 -54.71 -11.06
N ALA A 269 -33.08 -54.52 -10.58
CA ALA A 269 -32.20 -55.61 -10.12
C ALA A 269 -32.80 -56.35 -8.92
N ARG A 270 -33.39 -55.64 -7.95
CA ARG A 270 -34.09 -56.25 -6.80
C ARG A 270 -35.33 -57.01 -7.22
N GLN A 271 -36.11 -56.47 -8.17
CA GLN A 271 -37.32 -57.12 -8.68
C GLN A 271 -37.00 -58.38 -9.48
N ALA A 272 -35.90 -58.40 -10.24
CA ALA A 272 -35.45 -59.55 -11.03
C ALA A 272 -35.08 -60.78 -10.18
N ARG A 273 -34.81 -60.60 -8.87
CA ARG A 273 -34.54 -61.73 -7.95
C ARG A 273 -35.77 -62.58 -7.64
N PHE A 274 -36.97 -62.03 -7.80
CA PHE A 274 -38.20 -62.79 -7.61
C PHE A 274 -38.48 -63.63 -8.86
N ARG A 275 -38.62 -64.95 -8.68
CA ARG A 275 -39.02 -65.86 -9.77
C ARG A 275 -40.49 -65.62 -10.12
N LYS A 276 -40.81 -65.64 -11.43
CA LYS A 276 -42.17 -65.45 -11.95
C LYS A 276 -42.93 -66.78 -12.05
N GLY A 277 -44.27 -66.70 -12.15
CA GLY A 277 -45.15 -67.83 -12.42
C GLY A 277 -45.19 -68.87 -11.29
N LEU A 278 -45.44 -70.14 -11.66
CA LEU A 278 -45.60 -71.25 -10.71
C LEU A 278 -44.38 -71.44 -9.79
N ARG A 279 -43.16 -71.19 -10.28
CA ARG A 279 -41.93 -71.23 -9.45
C ARG A 279 -41.94 -70.20 -8.32
N GLY A 280 -42.50 -69.01 -8.55
CA GLY A 280 -42.64 -67.99 -7.50
C GLY A 280 -43.64 -68.36 -6.41
N LEU A 281 -44.71 -69.09 -6.76
CA LEU A 281 -45.66 -69.67 -5.80
C LEU A 281 -44.98 -70.74 -4.92
N TRP A 282 -44.14 -71.59 -5.52
CA TRP A 282 -43.33 -72.57 -4.78
C TRP A 282 -42.30 -71.89 -3.84
N ASP A 283 -41.69 -70.79 -4.25
CA ASP A 283 -40.75 -70.02 -3.41
C ASP A 283 -41.45 -69.34 -2.21
N ARG A 284 -42.75 -69.05 -2.34
CA ARG A 284 -43.58 -68.50 -1.26
C ARG A 284 -43.91 -69.57 -0.22
N LEU A 285 -44.21 -70.79 -0.66
CA LEU A 285 -44.45 -71.94 0.23
C LEU A 285 -43.17 -72.37 0.99
N ARG A 286 -42.00 -72.33 0.34
CA ARG A 286 -40.70 -72.68 0.94
C ARG A 286 -40.07 -71.56 1.78
N GLY A 287 -40.68 -70.38 1.84
CA GLY A 287 -40.18 -69.22 2.60
C GLY A 287 -39.01 -68.46 1.96
N GLU A 288 -38.47 -68.92 0.82
CA GLU A 288 -37.41 -68.24 0.05
C GLU A 288 -37.84 -66.81 -0.34
N HIS A 289 -39.11 -66.60 -0.69
CA HIS A 289 -39.66 -65.28 -0.99
C HIS A 289 -39.50 -64.30 0.19
N ARG A 290 -39.70 -64.77 1.44
CA ARG A 290 -39.57 -63.94 2.65
C ARG A 290 -38.10 -63.59 2.91
N SER A 291 -37.18 -64.51 2.62
CA SER A 291 -35.73 -64.26 2.69
C SER A 291 -35.28 -63.21 1.68
N ILE A 292 -35.69 -63.34 0.41
CA ILE A 292 -35.39 -62.38 -0.65
C ILE A 292 -35.98 -61.00 -0.32
N ALA A 293 -37.21 -60.93 0.20
CA ALA A 293 -37.83 -59.69 0.62
C ALA A 293 -37.03 -58.98 1.74
N LYS A 294 -36.66 -59.69 2.81
CA LYS A 294 -35.82 -59.14 3.89
C LYS A 294 -34.46 -58.66 3.40
N ARG A 295 -33.84 -59.38 2.46
CA ARG A 295 -32.58 -58.97 1.85
C ARG A 295 -32.76 -57.69 1.04
N ASN A 296 -33.78 -57.63 0.19
CA ASN A 296 -34.08 -56.46 -0.62
C ASN A 296 -34.37 -55.23 0.26
N GLU A 297 -35.07 -55.40 1.39
CA GLU A 297 -35.34 -54.35 2.37
C GLU A 297 -34.04 -53.79 2.96
N ARG A 298 -33.15 -54.66 3.47
CA ARG A 298 -31.83 -54.26 4.00
C ARG A 298 -30.99 -53.53 2.96
N GLU A 299 -30.95 -54.03 1.73
CA GLU A 299 -30.22 -53.38 0.63
C GLU A 299 -30.83 -52.04 0.26
N THR A 300 -32.17 -51.91 0.31
CA THR A 300 -32.86 -50.63 0.05
C THR A 300 -32.45 -49.57 1.08
N LEU A 301 -32.47 -49.92 2.37
CA LEU A 301 -32.05 -49.02 3.44
C LEU A 301 -30.57 -48.61 3.31
N ALA A 302 -29.68 -49.55 2.96
CA ALA A 302 -28.27 -49.27 2.73
C ALA A 302 -28.05 -48.32 1.54
N CYS A 303 -28.75 -48.55 0.42
CA CYS A 303 -28.71 -47.66 -0.75
C CYS A 303 -29.26 -46.27 -0.43
N GLU A 304 -30.35 -46.17 0.33
CA GLU A 304 -30.91 -44.88 0.75
C GLU A 304 -29.97 -44.09 1.66
N SER A 305 -29.31 -44.76 2.61
CA SER A 305 -28.30 -44.13 3.47
C SER A 305 -27.12 -43.61 2.66
N ARG A 306 -26.59 -44.43 1.73
CA ARG A 306 -25.50 -44.05 0.81
C ARG A 306 -25.89 -42.84 -0.05
N ASP A 307 -27.08 -42.86 -0.66
CA ASP A 307 -27.56 -41.77 -1.50
C ASP A 307 -27.77 -40.48 -0.68
N ARG A 308 -28.20 -40.60 0.59
CA ARG A 308 -28.30 -39.46 1.51
C ARG A 308 -26.93 -38.88 1.80
N GLU A 309 -25.95 -39.70 2.11
CA GLU A 309 -24.57 -39.24 2.30
C GLU A 309 -23.98 -38.56 1.06
N GLU A 310 -24.24 -39.07 -0.15
CA GLU A 310 -23.78 -38.45 -1.41
C GLU A 310 -24.40 -37.05 -1.59
N LYS A 311 -25.69 -36.89 -1.24
CA LYS A 311 -26.37 -35.58 -1.23
C LYS A 311 -25.78 -34.64 -0.18
N ASP A 312 -25.57 -35.14 1.03
CA ASP A 312 -25.05 -34.33 2.15
C ASP A 312 -23.62 -33.84 1.84
N ARG A 313 -22.77 -34.70 1.26
CA ARG A 313 -21.43 -34.30 0.79
C ARG A 313 -21.49 -33.14 -0.20
N LEU A 314 -22.38 -33.20 -1.19
CA LEU A 314 -22.58 -32.09 -2.14
C LEU A 314 -23.07 -30.82 -1.42
N VAL A 315 -24.04 -30.95 -0.51
CA VAL A 315 -24.55 -29.80 0.27
C VAL A 315 -23.44 -29.16 1.09
N PHE A 316 -22.62 -29.93 1.79
CA PHE A 316 -21.52 -29.41 2.61
C PHE A 316 -20.43 -28.74 1.77
N ALA A 317 -20.06 -29.31 0.62
CA ALA A 317 -19.15 -28.67 -0.32
C ALA A 317 -19.70 -27.30 -0.78
N GLN A 318 -20.97 -27.26 -1.18
CA GLN A 318 -21.63 -26.03 -1.61
C GLN A 318 -21.79 -24.98 -0.51
N LEU A 319 -21.99 -25.39 0.74
CA LEU A 319 -21.99 -24.50 1.90
C LEU A 319 -20.60 -23.93 2.17
N SER A 320 -19.54 -24.74 2.00
CA SER A 320 -18.16 -24.28 2.09
C SER A 320 -17.86 -23.20 1.04
N ASP A 321 -18.21 -23.44 -0.23
CA ASP A 321 -18.03 -22.47 -1.32
C ASP A 321 -18.73 -21.13 -1.04
N ARG A 322 -19.95 -21.19 -0.50
CA ARG A 322 -20.72 -20.00 -0.13
C ARG A 322 -20.07 -19.21 1.01
N ARG A 323 -19.55 -19.91 2.03
CA ARG A 323 -18.80 -19.27 3.13
C ARG A 323 -17.55 -18.59 2.61
N ALA A 324 -16.73 -19.30 1.83
CA ALA A 324 -15.51 -18.75 1.25
C ALA A 324 -15.78 -17.56 0.30
N LEU A 325 -16.90 -17.56 -0.43
CA LEU A 325 -17.30 -16.38 -1.22
C LEU A 325 -17.72 -15.22 -0.31
N ARG A 326 -18.55 -15.46 0.71
CA ARG A 326 -19.01 -14.44 1.66
C ARG A 326 -17.85 -13.80 2.40
N ASP A 327 -16.87 -14.58 2.85
CA ASP A 327 -15.73 -14.09 3.62
C ASP A 327 -14.86 -13.16 2.76
N ARG A 328 -14.55 -13.55 1.52
CA ARG A 328 -13.87 -12.67 0.55
C ARG A 328 -14.63 -11.38 0.26
N GLN A 329 -15.96 -11.46 0.12
CA GLN A 329 -16.80 -10.28 -0.11
C GLN A 329 -16.80 -9.34 1.10
N ARG A 330 -16.81 -9.90 2.31
CA ARG A 330 -16.77 -9.15 3.56
C ARG A 330 -15.47 -8.37 3.71
N GLU A 331 -14.31 -8.99 3.45
CA GLU A 331 -13.01 -8.32 3.51
C GLU A 331 -12.93 -7.11 2.57
N GLN A 332 -13.43 -7.26 1.33
CA GLN A 332 -13.48 -6.17 0.35
C GLN A 332 -14.39 -5.01 0.81
N ILE A 333 -15.54 -5.33 1.41
CA ILE A 333 -16.47 -4.35 1.95
C ILE A 333 -15.89 -3.65 3.18
N GLU A 334 -15.22 -4.39 4.06
CA GLU A 334 -14.57 -3.83 5.25
C GLU A 334 -13.48 -2.82 4.84
N LEU A 335 -12.63 -3.17 3.86
CA LEU A 335 -11.63 -2.24 3.33
C LEU A 335 -12.26 -0.95 2.79
N LEU A 336 -13.31 -1.04 1.96
CA LEU A 336 -14.02 0.14 1.45
C LEU A 336 -14.67 0.95 2.56
N ASN A 337 -15.24 0.30 3.57
CA ASN A 337 -15.84 0.98 4.72
C ASN A 337 -14.80 1.73 5.54
N THR A 338 -13.62 1.14 5.78
CA THR A 338 -12.50 1.82 6.44
C THR A 338 -12.07 3.05 5.66
N ARG A 339 -11.96 2.95 4.32
CA ARG A 339 -11.61 4.08 3.45
C ARG A 339 -12.67 5.20 3.50
N ARG A 340 -13.95 4.82 3.50
CA ARG A 340 -15.07 5.76 3.61
C ARG A 340 -15.11 6.45 4.97
N GLN A 341 -14.86 5.69 6.03
CA GLN A 341 -14.82 6.22 7.39
C GLN A 341 -13.65 7.19 7.57
N SER A 342 -12.45 6.83 7.10
CA SER A 342 -11.31 7.75 7.15
C SER A 342 -11.63 9.04 6.40
N LEU A 343 -12.18 8.96 5.18
CA LEU A 343 -12.58 10.15 4.41
C LEU A 343 -13.57 11.04 5.17
N ARG A 344 -14.56 10.43 5.82
CA ARG A 344 -15.55 11.13 6.62
C ARG A 344 -14.94 11.79 7.84
N ASP A 345 -14.05 11.09 8.56
CA ASP A 345 -13.41 11.59 9.77
C ASP A 345 -12.47 12.76 9.44
N ASP A 346 -11.74 12.69 8.32
CA ASP A 346 -10.90 13.80 7.89
C ASP A 346 -11.70 15.01 7.45
N TRP A 347 -12.80 14.80 6.72
CA TRP A 347 -13.69 15.91 6.36
C TRP A 347 -14.31 16.55 7.61
N LYS A 348 -14.69 15.74 8.60
CA LYS A 348 -15.19 16.22 9.90
C LYS A 348 -14.11 17.04 10.62
N HIS A 349 -12.88 16.53 10.70
CA HIS A 349 -11.75 17.22 11.31
C HIS A 349 -11.45 18.56 10.60
N TYR A 350 -11.41 18.56 9.27
CA TYR A 350 -11.24 19.76 8.45
C TYR A 350 -12.32 20.81 8.70
N ARG A 351 -13.57 20.38 8.87
CA ARG A 351 -14.70 21.27 9.14
C ARG A 351 -14.68 21.80 10.57
N GLU A 352 -14.40 20.95 11.55
CA GLU A 352 -14.32 21.36 12.95
C GLU A 352 -13.19 22.36 13.20
N MET A 353 -12.08 22.24 12.47
CA MET A 353 -11.00 23.24 12.49
C MET A 353 -11.47 24.63 12.04
N ARG A 354 -12.27 24.71 10.97
CA ARG A 354 -12.88 25.98 10.54
C ARG A 354 -13.68 26.66 11.66
N ASP A 355 -14.35 25.84 12.48
CA ASP A 355 -15.29 26.31 13.49
C ASP A 355 -14.62 26.53 14.87
N THR A 356 -13.43 25.96 15.10
CA THR A 356 -12.72 25.98 16.40
C THR A 356 -11.45 26.83 16.42
N ALA A 357 -11.15 27.61 15.36
CA ALA A 357 -10.01 28.54 15.34
C ALA A 357 -10.00 29.40 16.62
N PRO A 358 -9.10 29.11 17.57
CA PRO A 358 -9.17 29.75 18.87
C PRO A 358 -8.45 31.08 18.78
N ALA A 359 -9.08 32.12 19.32
CA ALA A 359 -8.38 33.29 19.84
C ALA A 359 -7.40 32.83 20.94
N ARG A 360 -6.23 32.29 20.56
CA ARG A 360 -5.24 31.83 21.54
C ARG A 360 -4.55 33.05 22.13
N ALA A 361 -4.91 33.30 23.39
CA ALA A 361 -4.29 34.27 24.28
C ALA A 361 -2.76 34.25 24.14
N SER A 362 -2.20 35.45 23.99
CA SER A 362 -0.77 35.69 24.01
C SER A 362 -0.12 35.02 25.24
N PRO A 363 1.03 34.34 25.10
CA PRO A 363 1.76 33.86 26.27
C PRO A 363 2.14 35.05 27.16
N PRO A 364 2.11 34.89 28.51
CA PRO A 364 2.41 35.99 29.42
C PRO A 364 3.81 36.52 29.09
N ARG A 365 3.90 37.84 28.90
CA ARG A 365 5.17 38.57 28.79
C ARG A 365 5.92 38.35 30.10
N ASN A 366 7.01 37.58 30.06
CA ASN A 366 8.01 37.63 31.12
C ASN A 366 8.58 39.06 31.18
N ARG A 367 8.13 39.81 32.18
CA ARG A 367 8.78 41.04 32.65
C ARG A 367 9.63 40.67 33.85
N SER A 368 10.94 40.71 33.68
CA SER A 368 11.92 41.12 34.70
C SER A 368 13.34 40.87 34.16
N GLY A 369 13.96 41.92 33.62
CA GLY A 369 15.41 42.02 33.68
C GLY A 369 15.81 42.40 35.11
N PRO A 370 16.97 41.97 35.63
CA PRO A 370 17.44 42.43 36.92
C PRO A 370 17.94 43.87 36.78
N ASP A 371 17.37 44.78 37.58
CA ASP A 371 18.01 46.04 37.94
C ASP A 371 19.34 45.73 38.62
N PHE A 372 20.43 46.25 38.06
CA PHE A 372 21.66 46.47 38.81
C PHE A 372 21.97 47.96 38.74
N GLU A 373 21.56 48.67 39.80
CA GLU A 373 22.22 49.90 40.22
C GLU A 373 23.62 49.56 40.73
N ARG A 374 24.65 50.15 40.12
CA ARG A 374 25.69 50.96 40.78
C ARG A 374 26.58 51.64 39.75
#